data_AF-A0A1C3H2X9-F1
#
_entry.id   AF-A0A1C3H2X9-F1
#
_cell.length_a   1.000
_cell.length_b   1.000
_cell.length_c   1.000
_cell.angle_alpha   90.00
_cell.angle_beta   90.00
_cell.angle_gamma   90.00
#
_symmetry.space_group_name_H-M   'P 1'
#
loop_
_entity.id
_entity.type
_entity.pdbx_description
1 polymer ?
#
loop_
_entity_poly.entity_id
_entity_poly.type
_entity_poly.pdbx_seq_one_letter_code
_entity_poly.pdbx_strand_id
1 'polypeptide(L)'
;MKKFIILLLLAANTAWLSAAADSLPSQTQNAGEKTAETNGAQAIPQSLREILRNPEGWEMDIYSFPSEIDTFVPVSAEQLYAKGLNVSHVHTSDKALVGEVFSILNNMEFKNYSHELRETRFLLKLKHRQGNMEITLLDEANAPDFMVFQIEKIENGKVEKFPTGITVQAGALKRLAKRATGK
;
A
#
# COMPACT_ATOMS: atom_id res chain seq x y z
N MET A 1 36.44 -11.26 40.19
CA MET A 1 36.80 -12.18 39.09
C MET A 1 35.77 -13.32 39.05
N LYS A 2 35.39 -13.83 37.87
CA LYS A 2 34.44 -14.97 37.76
C LYS A 2 35.20 -16.30 37.78
N LYS A 3 34.69 -17.29 38.50
CA LYS A 3 35.01 -18.72 38.35
C LYS A 3 33.77 -19.54 38.66
N PHE A 4 33.30 -20.33 37.71
CA PHE A 4 32.85 -21.72 37.90
C PHE A 4 32.83 -22.38 36.52
N ILE A 5 33.40 -23.57 36.43
CA ILE A 5 33.45 -24.40 35.22
C ILE A 5 32.93 -25.78 35.64
N ILE A 6 31.92 -26.29 34.92
CA ILE A 6 31.59 -27.71 34.92
C ILE A 6 31.40 -28.12 33.47
N LEU A 7 32.25 -29.02 32.99
CA LEU A 7 31.99 -29.79 31.77
C LEU A 7 31.07 -30.96 32.11
N LEU A 8 30.25 -31.37 31.15
CA LEU A 8 29.87 -32.77 31.00
C LEU A 8 29.75 -33.06 29.50
N LEU A 9 30.52 -34.04 29.03
CA LEU A 9 30.49 -34.55 27.66
C LEU A 9 30.00 -36.00 27.67
N LEU A 10 29.26 -36.35 26.61
CA LEU A 10 29.09 -37.66 25.97
C LEU A 10 29.19 -38.93 26.83
N ALA A 11 28.07 -39.67 26.85
CA ALA A 11 28.10 -41.11 26.55
C ALA A 11 27.29 -41.34 25.26
N ALA A 12 27.64 -42.34 24.46
CA ALA A 12 27.05 -42.57 23.14
C ALA A 12 26.60 -44.02 22.92
N ASN A 13 25.55 -44.18 22.11
CA ASN A 13 25.16 -45.34 21.28
C ASN A 13 25.41 -46.78 21.78
N THR A 14 24.33 -47.55 21.86
CA THR A 14 24.25 -48.91 21.28
C THR A 14 22.81 -49.29 20.93
N ALA A 15 22.66 -50.32 20.08
CA ALA A 15 21.40 -50.99 19.73
C ALA A 15 21.49 -52.47 20.19
N TRP A 16 20.46 -53.33 20.12
CA TRP A 16 19.17 -53.23 19.41
C TRP A 16 18.07 -53.90 20.30
N LEU A 17 17.03 -54.65 19.90
CA LEU A 17 16.55 -55.24 18.63
C LEU A 17 15.00 -55.36 18.68
N SER A 18 14.39 -56.03 17.70
CA SER A 18 12.94 -56.10 17.46
C SER A 18 12.15 -57.10 18.32
N ALA A 19 10.85 -56.82 18.47
CA ALA A 19 9.77 -57.82 18.44
C ALA A 19 8.57 -57.20 17.69
N ALA A 20 7.75 -58.01 17.02
CA ALA A 20 6.67 -57.53 16.14
C ALA A 20 5.31 -58.13 16.50
N ALA A 21 4.24 -57.34 16.32
CA ALA A 21 2.86 -57.82 16.18
C ALA A 21 1.98 -56.77 15.46
N ASP A 22 1.08 -57.26 14.62
CA ASP A 22 -0.21 -56.72 14.17
C ASP A 22 -0.33 -55.27 13.65
N SER A 23 -0.63 -55.18 12.35
CA SER A 23 -1.04 -53.97 11.65
C SER A 23 -2.57 -53.92 11.44
N LEU A 24 -3.15 -52.74 11.65
CA LEU A 24 -4.35 -52.13 11.02
C LEU A 24 -5.16 -51.30 12.04
N PRO A 25 -5.99 -50.33 11.60
CA PRO A 25 -6.09 -49.76 10.25
C PRO A 25 -5.45 -48.37 10.13
N SER A 26 -5.18 -47.93 8.91
CA SER A 26 -4.80 -46.55 8.63
C SER A 26 -5.94 -45.61 8.99
N GLN A 27 -5.82 -44.83 10.08
CA GLN A 27 -6.61 -43.60 10.18
C GLN A 27 -6.15 -42.66 9.06
N THR A 28 -6.97 -42.52 8.03
CA THR A 28 -6.81 -41.45 7.04
C THR A 28 -6.77 -40.13 7.79
N GLN A 29 -5.58 -39.54 7.88
CA GLN A 29 -5.47 -38.13 8.22
C GLN A 29 -6.16 -37.37 7.09
N ASN A 30 -7.38 -36.91 7.35
CA ASN A 30 -7.95 -35.81 6.60
C ASN A 30 -7.02 -34.61 6.83
N ALA A 31 -6.00 -34.50 5.99
CA ALA A 31 -5.26 -33.27 5.80
C ALA A 31 -6.30 -32.23 5.38
N GLY A 32 -6.77 -31.43 6.34
CA GLY A 32 -7.71 -30.37 6.05
C GLY A 32 -7.00 -29.34 5.20
N GLU A 33 -7.23 -29.38 3.88
CA GLU A 33 -6.74 -28.40 2.91
C GLU A 33 -7.37 -27.04 3.18
N LYS A 34 -6.88 -26.38 4.24
CA LYS A 34 -7.41 -25.13 4.75
C LYS A 34 -6.59 -23.94 4.28
N THR A 35 -6.48 -23.80 2.97
CA THR A 35 -5.99 -22.57 2.30
C THR A 35 -6.86 -22.21 1.10
N ALA A 36 -8.12 -21.91 1.41
CA ALA A 36 -8.80 -20.70 0.96
C ALA A 36 -8.61 -20.31 -0.53
N GLU A 37 -9.44 -20.88 -1.40
CA GLU A 37 -9.90 -20.14 -2.58
C GLU A 37 -10.76 -18.94 -2.12
N THR A 38 -10.11 -17.80 -1.88
CA THR A 38 -10.79 -16.53 -1.57
C THR A 38 -10.43 -15.45 -2.59
N ASN A 39 -11.14 -15.50 -3.71
CA ASN A 39 -11.54 -14.37 -4.55
C ASN A 39 -10.60 -13.15 -4.65
N GLY A 40 -9.71 -13.17 -5.66
CA GLY A 40 -9.52 -12.05 -6.61
C GLY A 40 -8.97 -10.70 -6.14
N ALA A 41 -8.80 -10.44 -4.86
CA ALA A 41 -8.22 -9.20 -4.32
C ALA A 41 -6.75 -9.43 -3.92
N GLN A 42 -5.82 -8.63 -4.47
CA GLN A 42 -4.44 -8.67 -4.01
C GLN A 42 -4.35 -7.95 -2.65
N ALA A 43 -3.60 -8.53 -1.72
CA ALA A 43 -3.36 -7.90 -0.43
C ALA A 43 -2.45 -6.65 -0.59
N ILE A 44 -2.71 -5.60 0.18
CA ILE A 44 -1.92 -4.35 0.20
C ILE A 44 -0.42 -4.67 0.25
N PRO A 45 0.42 -4.17 -0.69
CA PRO A 45 1.86 -4.38 -0.67
C PRO A 45 2.49 -4.06 0.69
N GLN A 46 3.45 -4.88 1.14
CA GLN A 46 3.94 -4.82 2.52
C GLN A 46 4.62 -3.48 2.86
N SER A 47 5.45 -2.97 1.95
CA SER A 47 6.12 -1.66 2.05
C SER A 47 5.11 -0.51 2.16
N LEU A 48 4.05 -0.52 1.34
CA LEU A 48 2.95 0.44 1.42
C LEU A 48 2.20 0.31 2.75
N ARG A 49 1.90 -0.92 3.19
CA ARG A 49 1.20 -1.21 4.46
C ARG A 49 1.98 -0.76 5.69
N GLU A 50 3.30 -0.84 5.67
CA GLU A 50 4.18 -0.36 6.76
C GLU A 50 4.17 1.17 6.86
N ILE A 51 4.15 1.87 5.72
CA ILE A 51 3.96 3.32 5.67
C ILE A 51 2.58 3.70 6.19
N LEU A 52 1.52 3.08 5.67
CA LEU A 52 0.12 3.40 5.97
C LEU A 52 -0.31 3.14 7.43
N ARG A 53 0.58 2.61 8.27
CA ARG A 53 0.39 2.49 9.73
C ARG A 53 0.80 3.75 10.52
N ASN A 54 1.57 4.67 9.93
CA ASN A 54 2.26 5.74 10.64
C ASN A 54 1.95 7.16 10.08
N PRO A 55 0.68 7.61 10.03
CA PRO A 55 0.30 8.90 9.42
C PRO A 55 0.91 10.14 10.09
N GLU A 56 1.25 10.05 11.38
CA GLU A 56 1.84 11.12 12.20
C GLU A 56 3.04 11.84 11.55
N GLY A 57 3.89 11.10 10.81
CA GLY A 57 5.12 11.59 10.19
C GLY A 57 4.94 12.24 8.82
N TRP A 58 3.71 12.35 8.30
CA TRP A 58 3.45 12.72 6.91
C TRP A 58 2.77 14.07 6.75
N GLU A 59 2.95 14.65 5.58
CA GLU A 59 2.25 15.83 5.05
C GLU A 59 1.75 15.50 3.64
N MET A 60 0.87 16.34 3.09
CA MET A 60 0.14 16.02 1.85
C MET A 60 -0.01 17.24 0.95
N ASP A 61 0.33 17.07 -0.32
CA ASP A 61 -0.12 17.95 -1.40
C ASP A 61 -1.29 17.31 -2.14
N ILE A 62 -2.35 18.10 -2.35
CA ILE A 62 -3.52 17.73 -3.15
C ILE A 62 -3.54 18.61 -4.39
N TYR A 63 -3.67 17.99 -5.56
CA TYR A 63 -3.83 18.69 -6.84
C TYR A 63 -5.11 18.23 -7.54
N SER A 64 -5.82 19.19 -8.12
CA SER A 64 -6.97 18.96 -9.00
C SER A 64 -6.73 19.67 -10.33
N PHE A 65 -6.90 18.94 -11.44
CA PHE A 65 -6.62 19.42 -12.78
C PHE A 65 -7.94 19.73 -13.52
N PRO A 66 -8.15 20.97 -14.00
CA PRO A 66 -9.30 21.30 -14.84
C PRO A 66 -9.40 20.41 -16.08
N SER A 67 -10.62 20.16 -16.53
CA SER A 67 -10.98 19.33 -17.69
C SER A 67 -10.27 19.72 -18.99
N GLU A 68 -9.98 21.00 -19.16
CA GLU A 68 -9.35 21.60 -20.33
C GLU A 68 -7.83 21.41 -20.41
N ILE A 69 -7.20 20.83 -19.37
CA ILE A 69 -5.81 20.38 -19.45
C ILE A 69 -5.79 18.97 -20.04
N ASP A 70 -5.00 18.73 -21.09
CA ASP A 70 -4.67 17.36 -21.51
C ASP A 70 -3.64 16.74 -20.54
N THR A 71 -4.01 15.60 -19.97
CA THR A 71 -3.22 14.85 -18.98
C THR A 71 -3.02 13.38 -19.37
N PHE A 72 -3.10 13.04 -20.67
CA PHE A 72 -2.83 11.68 -21.19
C PHE A 72 -1.39 11.17 -20.95
N VAL A 73 -0.48 12.06 -20.57
CA VAL A 73 0.86 11.73 -20.08
C VAL A 73 0.99 12.32 -18.67
N PRO A 74 1.59 11.61 -17.69
CA PRO A 74 1.80 12.13 -16.33
C PRO A 74 2.84 13.27 -16.32
N VAL A 75 2.41 14.46 -16.73
CA VAL A 75 3.12 15.73 -16.53
C VAL A 75 3.00 16.07 -15.05
N SER A 76 4.13 16.26 -14.35
CA SER A 76 4.09 16.51 -12.90
C SER A 76 3.34 17.81 -12.60
N ALA A 77 2.67 17.90 -11.44
CA ALA A 77 1.91 19.10 -11.09
C ALA A 77 2.80 20.35 -11.01
N GLU A 78 4.06 20.18 -10.64
CA GLU A 78 5.09 21.23 -10.65
C GLU A 78 5.38 21.72 -12.08
N GLN A 79 5.42 20.82 -13.07
CA GLN A 79 5.56 21.16 -14.49
C GLN A 79 4.30 21.80 -15.07
N LEU A 80 3.10 21.38 -14.65
CA LEU A 80 1.82 22.01 -15.07
C LEU A 80 1.69 23.43 -14.48
N TYR A 81 2.07 23.62 -13.22
CA TYR A 81 2.13 24.93 -12.57
C TYR A 81 3.18 25.85 -13.23
N ALA A 82 4.37 25.34 -13.54
CA ALA A 82 5.41 26.09 -14.26
C ALA A 82 5.00 26.50 -15.69
N LYS A 83 4.02 25.82 -16.30
CA LYS A 83 3.39 26.20 -17.58
C LYS A 83 2.28 27.25 -17.43
N GLY A 84 1.98 27.73 -16.22
CA GLY A 84 0.94 28.72 -15.96
C GLY A 84 -0.49 28.18 -16.07
N LEU A 85 -0.67 26.85 -16.04
CA LEU A 85 -1.99 26.22 -16.11
C LEU A 85 -2.71 26.33 -14.76
N ASN A 86 -4.04 26.42 -14.80
CA ASN A 86 -4.91 26.68 -13.63
C ASN A 86 -5.11 25.45 -12.71
N VAL A 87 -4.01 24.82 -12.30
CA VAL A 87 -3.99 23.68 -11.38
C VAL A 87 -4.39 24.17 -9.98
N SER A 88 -5.43 23.58 -9.38
CA SER A 88 -5.76 23.87 -7.99
C SER A 88 -4.90 22.98 -7.07
N HIS A 89 -3.86 23.55 -6.48
CA HIS A 89 -3.03 22.93 -5.44
C HIS A 89 -3.46 23.37 -4.04
N VAL A 90 -3.31 22.49 -3.06
CA VAL A 90 -3.15 22.86 -1.64
C VAL A 90 -2.15 21.93 -0.96
N HIS A 91 -1.30 22.50 -0.12
CA HIS A 91 -0.45 21.78 0.82
C HIS A 91 -1.13 21.71 2.19
N THR A 92 -1.07 20.57 2.88
CA THR A 92 -1.53 20.43 4.26
C THR A 92 -0.68 19.49 5.08
N SER A 93 -0.35 19.94 6.30
CA SER A 93 0.31 19.13 7.34
C SER A 93 -0.68 18.70 8.44
N ASP A 94 -2.00 18.81 8.19
CA ASP A 94 -3.07 18.41 9.11
C ASP A 94 -3.12 16.88 9.27
N LYS A 95 -2.82 16.42 10.48
CA LYS A 95 -2.80 14.99 10.84
C LYS A 95 -4.15 14.30 10.71
N ALA A 96 -5.27 15.01 10.89
CA ALA A 96 -6.60 14.45 10.73
C ALA A 96 -6.91 14.17 9.25
N LEU A 97 -6.62 15.13 8.37
CA LEU A 97 -6.82 14.97 6.92
C LEU A 97 -5.87 13.91 6.33
N VAL A 98 -4.60 13.89 6.77
CA VAL A 98 -3.63 12.82 6.41
C VAL A 98 -4.11 11.46 6.91
N GLY A 99 -4.60 11.38 8.16
CA GLY A 99 -5.16 10.15 8.75
C GLY A 99 -6.41 9.63 8.04
N GLU A 100 -7.33 10.52 7.62
CA GLU A 100 -8.48 10.15 6.80
C GLU A 100 -8.05 9.57 5.44
N VAL A 101 -7.07 10.18 4.76
CA VAL A 101 -6.52 9.62 3.51
C VAL A 101 -5.89 8.26 3.77
N PHE A 102 -5.01 8.13 4.78
CA PHE A 102 -4.40 6.84 5.14
C PHE A 102 -5.44 5.76 5.46
N SER A 103 -6.58 6.13 6.07
CA SER A 103 -7.71 5.22 6.29
C SER A 103 -8.36 4.77 4.98
N ILE A 104 -8.58 5.68 4.02
CA ILE A 104 -9.08 5.34 2.68
C ILE A 104 -8.10 4.41 1.95
N LEU A 105 -6.79 4.66 2.01
CA LEU A 105 -5.77 3.84 1.35
C LEU A 105 -5.63 2.44 1.97
N ASN A 106 -5.74 2.32 3.31
CA ASN A 106 -5.78 1.03 4.01
C ASN A 106 -7.04 0.19 3.69
N ASN A 107 -8.04 0.78 3.04
CA ASN A 107 -9.29 0.13 2.62
C ASN A 107 -9.45 0.07 1.08
N MET A 108 -8.35 0.23 0.33
CA MET A 108 -8.32 -0.01 -1.12
C MET A 108 -8.24 -1.50 -1.44
N GLU A 109 -8.92 -1.90 -2.51
CA GLU A 109 -8.65 -3.18 -3.18
C GLU A 109 -7.46 -2.98 -4.12
N PHE A 110 -6.47 -3.87 -4.08
CA PHE A 110 -5.31 -3.81 -4.97
C PHE A 110 -5.45 -4.84 -6.09
N LYS A 111 -5.24 -4.41 -7.33
CA LYS A 111 -5.30 -5.27 -8.53
C LYS A 111 -4.27 -4.83 -9.58
N ASN A 112 -3.84 -5.77 -10.42
CA ASN A 112 -3.17 -5.45 -11.67
C ASN A 112 -4.24 -5.06 -12.71
N TYR A 113 -4.55 -3.77 -12.80
CA TYR A 113 -5.44 -3.21 -13.81
C TYR A 113 -4.64 -2.97 -15.09
N SER A 114 -5.22 -3.25 -16.26
CA SER A 114 -4.52 -3.25 -17.56
C SER A 114 -5.29 -2.46 -18.62
N HIS A 115 -5.95 -1.38 -18.21
CA HIS A 115 -6.51 -0.40 -19.13
C HIS A 115 -5.53 0.75 -19.33
N GLU A 116 -5.64 1.44 -20.45
CA GLU A 116 -4.83 2.63 -20.73
C GLU A 116 -5.14 3.74 -19.70
N LEU A 117 -4.09 4.41 -19.23
CA LEU A 117 -4.19 5.59 -18.37
C LEU A 117 -5.09 6.62 -19.05
N ARG A 118 -6.21 6.96 -18.41
CA ARG A 118 -7.02 8.10 -18.84
C ARG A 118 -6.42 9.39 -18.26
N GLU A 119 -6.90 10.50 -18.80
CA GLU A 119 -6.66 11.86 -18.31
C GLU A 119 -6.69 11.94 -16.77
N THR A 120 -5.52 12.04 -16.12
CA THR A 120 -5.43 12.27 -14.68
C THR A 120 -6.09 13.60 -14.32
N ARG A 121 -7.07 13.59 -13.41
CA ARG A 121 -7.81 14.76 -12.91
C ARG A 121 -7.55 15.05 -11.43
N PHE A 122 -6.98 14.10 -10.70
CA PHE A 122 -6.75 14.18 -9.27
C PHE A 122 -5.45 13.49 -8.86
N LEU A 123 -4.58 14.22 -8.18
CA LEU A 123 -3.26 13.75 -7.75
C LEU A 123 -3.06 14.04 -6.27
N LEU A 124 -2.67 13.01 -5.52
CA LEU A 124 -2.20 13.14 -4.14
C LEU A 124 -0.71 12.84 -4.08
N LYS A 125 0.04 13.67 -3.38
CA LYS A 125 1.41 13.36 -2.94
C LYS A 125 1.46 13.38 -1.43
N LEU A 126 1.83 12.26 -0.82
CA LEU A 126 2.11 12.12 0.60
C LEU A 126 3.63 12.18 0.77
N LYS A 127 4.15 13.09 1.59
CA LYS A 127 5.59 13.26 1.83
C LYS A 127 5.93 13.00 3.30
N HIS A 128 7.07 12.36 3.56
CA HIS A 128 7.52 12.10 4.93
C HIS A 128 8.37 13.28 5.46
N ARG A 129 7.93 13.93 6.54
CA ARG A 129 8.51 15.20 7.04
C ARG A 129 9.99 15.14 7.43
N GLN A 130 10.53 13.94 7.64
CA GLN A 130 11.90 13.70 8.12
C GLN A 130 12.71 12.74 7.23
N GLY A 131 12.19 12.35 6.06
CA GLY A 131 12.85 11.37 5.21
C GLY A 131 12.63 11.64 3.73
N ASN A 132 13.58 11.21 2.89
CA ASN A 132 13.47 11.32 1.44
C ASN A 132 12.53 10.22 0.90
N MET A 133 11.25 10.33 1.25
CA MET A 133 10.19 9.37 0.93
C MET A 133 8.89 10.10 0.56
N GLU A 134 8.34 9.77 -0.62
CA GLU A 134 7.06 10.24 -1.14
C GLU A 134 6.20 9.03 -1.57
N ILE A 135 4.89 9.08 -1.37
CA ILE A 135 3.92 8.25 -2.08
C ILE A 135 3.09 9.17 -2.97
N THR A 136 3.09 8.89 -4.27
CA THR A 136 2.20 9.53 -5.24
C THR A 136 1.03 8.61 -5.57
N LEU A 137 -0.18 9.17 -5.63
CA LEU A 137 -1.38 8.52 -6.16
C LEU A 137 -1.92 9.36 -7.32
N LEU A 138 -1.80 8.85 -8.54
CA LEU A 138 -2.33 9.45 -9.76
C LEU A 138 -3.63 8.74 -10.13
N ASP A 139 -4.73 9.46 -10.36
CA ASP A 139 -5.96 8.79 -10.82
C ASP A 139 -5.87 8.37 -12.30
N GLU A 140 -6.26 7.11 -12.56
CA GLU A 140 -6.36 6.51 -13.90
C GLU A 140 -7.82 6.49 -14.39
N ALA A 141 -8.77 6.45 -13.44
CA ALA A 141 -10.20 6.48 -13.70
C ALA A 141 -10.93 7.10 -12.51
N ASN A 142 -11.84 8.04 -12.80
CA ASN A 142 -12.47 8.89 -11.81
C ASN A 142 -14.00 8.97 -12.04
N ALA A 143 -14.75 8.15 -11.32
CA ALA A 143 -16.22 8.09 -11.35
C ALA A 143 -16.82 8.74 -10.09
N PRO A 144 -18.14 9.00 -10.03
CA PRO A 144 -18.79 9.47 -8.80
C PRO A 144 -18.54 8.53 -7.61
N ASP A 145 -18.66 7.23 -7.86
CA ASP A 145 -18.72 6.19 -6.82
C ASP A 145 -17.39 5.45 -6.62
N PHE A 146 -16.46 5.47 -7.59
CA PHE A 146 -15.15 4.84 -7.47
C PHE A 146 -14.01 5.65 -8.09
N MET A 147 -12.80 5.41 -7.62
CA MET A 147 -11.55 5.91 -8.23
C MET A 147 -10.52 4.78 -8.29
N VAL A 148 -9.74 4.75 -9.38
CA VAL A 148 -8.60 3.85 -9.60
C VAL A 148 -7.34 4.70 -9.62
N PHE A 149 -6.30 4.26 -8.90
CA PHE A 149 -5.02 4.97 -8.80
C PHE A 149 -3.84 4.10 -9.23
N GLN A 150 -2.96 4.65 -10.07
CA GLN A 150 -1.56 4.24 -10.07
C GLN A 150 -0.94 4.78 -8.78
N ILE A 151 -0.38 3.90 -7.97
CA ILE A 151 0.31 4.26 -6.73
C ILE A 151 1.80 3.98 -6.92
N GLU A 152 2.63 4.98 -6.64
CA GLU A 152 4.09 4.88 -6.70
C GLU A 152 4.68 5.40 -5.41
N LYS A 153 5.67 4.67 -4.87
CA LYS A 153 6.52 5.16 -3.78
C LYS A 153 7.87 5.56 -4.36
N ILE A 154 8.35 6.73 -3.97
CA ILE A 154 9.71 7.19 -4.24
C ILE A 154 10.45 7.21 -2.91
N GLU A 155 11.57 6.48 -2.81
CA GLU A 155 12.40 6.46 -1.60
C GLU A 155 13.88 6.56 -1.97
N ASN A 156 14.56 7.60 -1.47
CA ASN A 156 15.97 7.88 -1.76
C ASN A 156 16.29 7.87 -3.28
N GLY A 157 15.36 8.38 -4.09
CA GLY A 157 15.47 8.41 -5.56
C GLY A 157 15.14 7.10 -6.28
N LYS A 158 14.79 6.02 -5.57
CA LYS A 158 14.31 4.76 -6.17
C LYS A 158 12.79 4.77 -6.26
N VAL A 159 12.25 4.31 -7.38
CA VAL A 159 10.78 4.21 -7.61
C VAL A 159 10.33 2.76 -7.42
N GLU A 160 9.31 2.57 -6.60
CA GLU A 160 8.61 1.32 -6.33
C GLU A 160 7.15 1.50 -6.80
N LYS A 161 6.79 0.90 -7.94
CA LYS A 161 5.42 0.93 -8.46
C LYS A 161 4.59 -0.19 -7.83
N PHE A 162 3.38 0.13 -7.38
CA PHE A 162 2.45 -0.84 -6.83
C PHE A 162 1.39 -1.26 -7.86
N PRO A 163 0.70 -2.40 -7.64
CA PRO A 163 -0.58 -2.67 -8.28
C PRO A 163 -1.54 -1.50 -8.04
N THR A 164 -2.45 -1.25 -8.99
CA THR A 164 -3.41 -0.16 -8.90
C THR A 164 -4.31 -0.31 -7.67
N GLY A 165 -4.56 0.81 -6.98
CA GLY A 165 -5.45 0.87 -5.83
C GLY A 165 -6.84 1.35 -6.25
N ILE A 166 -7.85 0.54 -5.98
CA ILE A 166 -9.25 0.82 -6.31
C ILE A 166 -10.00 1.16 -5.01
N THR A 167 -10.70 2.29 -4.99
CA THR A 167 -11.55 2.68 -3.85
C THR A 167 -12.97 3.02 -4.27
N VAL A 168 -13.95 2.50 -3.53
CA VAL A 168 -15.37 2.92 -3.59
C VAL A 168 -15.65 4.15 -2.70
N GLN A 169 -14.61 4.74 -2.09
CA GLN A 169 -14.71 5.91 -1.23
C GLN A 169 -14.46 7.23 -1.99
N ALA A 170 -14.64 7.23 -3.31
CA ALA A 170 -14.39 8.38 -4.19
C ALA A 170 -15.08 9.66 -3.69
N GLY A 171 -16.37 9.57 -3.33
CA GLY A 171 -17.11 10.69 -2.76
C GLY A 171 -16.56 11.20 -1.41
N ALA A 172 -15.94 10.35 -0.60
CA ALA A 172 -15.27 10.77 0.64
C ALA A 172 -13.97 11.51 0.34
N LEU A 173 -13.14 10.97 -0.56
CA LEU A 173 -11.87 11.58 -0.96
C LEU A 173 -12.07 12.95 -1.65
N LYS A 174 -13.10 13.07 -2.49
CA LYS A 174 -13.51 14.34 -3.12
C LYS A 174 -13.99 15.37 -2.10
N ARG A 175 -14.75 14.95 -1.07
CA ARG A 175 -15.12 15.83 0.06
C ARG A 175 -13.91 16.25 0.89
N LEU A 176 -12.96 15.35 1.13
CA LEU A 176 -11.72 15.65 1.85
C LEU A 176 -10.89 16.70 1.10
N ALA A 177 -10.68 16.53 -0.21
CA ALA A 177 -10.01 17.50 -1.07
C ALA A 177 -10.71 18.86 -1.09
N LYS A 178 -12.05 18.88 -1.12
CA LYS A 178 -12.87 20.10 -1.02
C LYS A 178 -12.67 20.82 0.33
N ARG A 179 -12.67 20.10 1.46
CA ARG A 179 -12.37 20.68 2.79
C ARG A 179 -10.95 21.24 2.85
N ALA A 180 -9.97 20.53 2.28
CA ALA A 180 -8.58 20.96 2.28
C ALA A 180 -8.32 22.20 1.41
N THR A 181 -8.92 22.27 0.21
CA THR A 181 -8.75 23.41 -0.72
C THR A 181 -9.64 24.61 -0.38
N GLY A 182 -10.68 24.42 0.45
CA GLY A 182 -11.66 25.46 0.79
C GLY A 182 -12.60 25.85 -0.35
N LYS A 183 -12.72 25.03 -1.40
CA LYS A 183 -13.45 25.34 -2.66
C LYS A 183 -14.66 24.45 -2.88
#